data_AF-A0A962RA63-F1
#
_entry.id   AF-A0A962RA63-F1
#
_cell.length_a   1.000
_cell.length_b   1.000
_cell.length_c   1.000
_cell.angle_alpha   90.00
_cell.angle_beta   90.00
_cell.angle_gamma   90.00
#
_symmetry.space_group_name_H-M   'P 1'
#
loop_
_entity.id
_entity.type
_entity.pdbx_description
1 polymer ?
#
loop_
_entity_poly.entity_id
_entity_poly.type
_entity_poly.pdbx_seq_one_letter_code
_entity_poly.pdbx_strand_id
1 'polypeptide(L)'
;MRTTAWALSMLAVVTVPLAQAADGSIDERVGRLERLLESQVLNEMLDRVTRLQREVQQLRGQLEEANHQIEGVRKRQRELYLDVDRRLHQVERAGAAAPVANTAPQPAESAQPAAVNVDPLLEQRAYESAFKLLTDGRHAQAKAGFQAYLEKYPKGDYADESQYWLGEIGYQTRDFDFALAEFKKLADNFPKSVKMPNALL
;
A
#
# COMPACT_ATOMS: atom_id res chain seq x y z
N MET A 1 99.32 47.21 46.75
CA MET A 1 98.50 45.98 46.76
C MET A 1 97.11 46.34 46.23
N ARG A 2 96.69 45.63 45.14
CA ARG A 2 95.31 45.24 44.74
C ARG A 2 94.28 46.37 44.51
N THR A 3 94.12 46.89 43.28
CA THR A 3 93.29 46.40 42.12
C THR A 3 91.78 46.44 42.34
N THR A 4 91.13 47.44 41.74
CA THR A 4 89.67 47.54 41.51
C THR A 4 89.33 46.97 40.13
N ALA A 5 88.45 45.97 40.08
CA ALA A 5 87.92 45.37 38.85
C ALA A 5 86.66 46.12 38.41
N TRP A 6 86.62 46.58 37.16
CA TRP A 6 85.44 47.17 36.53
C TRP A 6 84.76 46.12 35.64
N ALA A 7 83.45 46.01 35.80
CA ALA A 7 82.57 45.17 35.01
C ALA A 7 82.42 45.73 33.59
N LEU A 8 82.65 44.90 32.57
CA LEU A 8 82.23 45.17 31.19
C LEU A 8 81.06 44.25 30.84
N SER A 9 79.89 44.85 30.64
CA SER A 9 78.70 44.19 30.10
C SER A 9 78.91 43.84 28.62
N MET A 10 78.75 42.57 28.25
CA MET A 10 78.72 42.14 26.86
C MET A 10 77.26 41.80 26.50
N LEU A 11 76.59 42.73 25.80
CA LEU A 11 75.24 42.52 25.27
C LEU A 11 75.32 41.50 24.13
N ALA A 12 74.81 40.28 24.36
CA ALA A 12 74.50 39.34 23.30
C ALA A 12 73.15 39.76 22.69
N VAL A 13 73.18 40.39 21.51
CA VAL A 13 71.98 40.61 20.71
C VAL A 13 71.55 39.24 20.17
N VAL A 14 70.52 38.66 20.79
CA VAL A 14 69.78 37.55 20.18
C VAL A 14 68.97 38.15 19.03
N THR A 15 69.46 37.97 17.80
CA THR A 15 68.68 38.25 16.60
C THR A 15 67.55 37.23 16.52
N VAL A 16 66.37 37.59 17.01
CA VAL A 16 65.12 36.89 16.67
C VAL A 16 64.90 37.11 15.18
N PRO A 17 64.75 36.07 14.33
CA PRO A 17 64.35 36.27 12.95
C PRO A 17 62.95 36.86 12.97
N LEU A 18 62.86 38.15 12.63
CA LEU A 18 61.60 38.83 12.35
C LEU A 18 61.00 38.13 11.13
N ALA A 19 59.84 37.50 11.34
CA ALA A 19 58.84 37.12 10.34
C ALA A 19 59.35 37.02 8.88
N GLN A 20 59.56 35.79 8.40
CA GLN A 20 59.31 35.51 6.98
C GLN A 20 57.81 35.66 6.76
N ALA A 21 57.38 36.90 6.51
CA ALA A 21 56.06 37.20 6.02
C ALA A 21 55.88 36.45 4.70
N ALA A 22 54.80 35.68 4.62
CA ALA A 22 54.35 35.06 3.39
C ALA A 22 54.09 36.15 2.34
N ASP A 23 55.05 36.32 1.43
CA ASP A 23 55.02 37.24 0.30
C ASP A 23 54.17 36.63 -0.83
N GLY A 24 52.86 36.58 -0.62
CA GLY A 24 51.89 36.27 -1.66
C GLY A 24 50.94 37.45 -1.80
N SER A 25 50.80 37.99 -3.02
CA SER A 25 49.86 39.07 -3.29
C SER A 25 48.46 38.69 -2.82
N ILE A 26 47.61 39.68 -2.50
CA ILE A 26 46.24 39.43 -2.08
C ILE A 26 45.51 38.58 -3.14
N ASP A 27 45.81 38.79 -4.42
CA ASP A 27 45.29 37.99 -5.53
C ASP A 27 45.67 36.49 -5.45
N GLU A 28 46.90 36.16 -5.03
CA GLU A 28 47.29 34.75 -4.83
C GLU A 28 46.58 34.12 -3.64
N ARG A 29 46.34 34.89 -2.58
CA ARG A 29 45.62 34.42 -1.39
C ARG A 29 44.14 34.22 -1.71
N VAL A 30 43.52 35.13 -2.46
CA VAL A 30 42.14 35.03 -2.94
C VAL A 30 42.00 33.82 -3.88
N GLY A 31 42.85 33.68 -4.88
CA GLY A 31 42.78 32.52 -5.79
C GLY A 31 43.09 31.17 -5.11
N ARG A 32 43.83 31.16 -3.99
CA ARG A 32 44.01 29.96 -3.16
C ARG A 32 42.78 29.67 -2.32
N LEU A 33 42.15 30.70 -1.74
CA LEU A 33 40.89 30.57 -1.01
C LEU A 33 39.75 30.13 -1.92
N GLU A 34 39.65 30.67 -3.13
CA GLU A 34 38.67 30.25 -4.15
C GLU A 34 38.84 28.79 -4.52
N ARG A 35 40.07 28.32 -4.79
CA ARG A 35 40.33 26.90 -5.06
C ARG A 35 40.02 25.99 -3.87
N LEU A 36 40.28 26.44 -2.65
CA LEU A 36 39.95 25.70 -1.43
C LEU A 36 38.43 25.64 -1.21
N LEU A 37 37.73 26.76 -1.38
CA LEU A 37 36.27 26.83 -1.32
C LEU A 37 35.62 25.98 -2.42
N GLU A 38 36.11 26.07 -3.64
CA GLU A 38 35.60 25.31 -4.78
C GLU A 38 35.80 23.80 -4.58
N SER A 39 36.98 23.37 -4.15
CA SER A 39 37.24 21.95 -3.85
C SER A 39 36.46 21.45 -2.63
N GLN A 40 36.26 22.28 -1.61
CA GLN A 40 35.48 21.94 -0.43
C GLN A 40 33.98 21.81 -0.76
N VAL A 41 33.43 22.74 -1.54
CA VAL A 41 32.04 22.69 -2.01
C VAL A 41 31.81 21.50 -2.94
N LEU A 42 32.75 21.19 -3.85
CA LEU A 42 32.69 19.99 -4.69
C LEU A 42 32.65 18.70 -3.86
N ASN A 43 33.50 18.61 -2.83
CA ASN A 43 33.51 17.46 -1.93
C ASN A 43 32.20 17.34 -1.14
N GLU A 44 31.64 18.45 -0.64
CA GLU A 44 30.34 18.45 0.04
C GLU A 44 29.20 18.03 -0.90
N MET A 45 29.20 18.49 -2.15
CA MET A 45 28.21 18.05 -3.14
C MET A 45 28.36 16.57 -3.49
N LEU A 46 29.58 16.05 -3.63
CA LEU A 46 29.84 14.63 -3.86
C LEU A 46 29.36 13.77 -2.68
N ASP A 47 29.59 14.22 -1.44
CA ASP A 47 29.09 13.58 -0.23
C ASP A 47 27.56 13.59 -0.20
N ARG A 48 26.94 14.69 -0.60
CA ARG A 48 25.48 14.82 -0.67
C ARG A 48 24.88 13.89 -1.72
N VAL A 49 25.48 13.79 -2.91
CA VAL A 49 25.05 12.85 -3.96
C VAL A 49 25.18 11.41 -3.46
N THR A 50 26.30 11.06 -2.83
CA THR A 50 26.52 9.71 -2.28
C THR A 50 25.52 9.39 -1.17
N ARG A 51 25.16 10.37 -0.33
CA ARG A 51 24.13 10.22 0.69
C ARG A 51 22.76 9.99 0.07
N LEU A 52 22.37 10.81 -0.89
CA LEU A 52 21.10 10.69 -1.59
C LEU A 52 21.00 9.35 -2.34
N GLN A 53 22.08 8.88 -2.96
CA GLN A 53 22.10 7.59 -3.62
C GLN A 53 21.84 6.43 -2.64
N ARG A 54 22.45 6.47 -1.45
CA ARG A 54 22.19 5.48 -0.39
C ARG A 54 20.76 5.55 0.11
N GLU A 55 20.22 6.74 0.30
CA GLU A 55 18.84 6.94 0.74
C GLU A 55 17.83 6.43 -0.30
N VAL A 56 18.06 6.68 -1.60
CA VAL A 56 17.25 6.13 -2.69
C VAL A 56 17.30 4.61 -2.71
N GLN A 57 18.47 4.00 -2.50
CA GLN A 57 18.59 2.54 -2.39
C GLN A 57 17.81 1.99 -1.20
N GLN A 58 17.91 2.66 -0.04
CA GLN A 58 17.17 2.28 1.17
C GLN A 58 15.66 2.39 0.96
N LEU A 59 15.18 3.50 0.39
CA LEU A 59 13.77 3.72 0.09
C LEU A 59 13.22 2.68 -0.89
N ARG A 60 14.02 2.29 -1.89
CA ARG A 60 13.64 1.20 -2.81
C ARG A 60 13.48 -0.13 -2.07
N GLY A 61 14.41 -0.46 -1.17
CA GLY A 61 14.29 -1.66 -0.33
C GLY A 61 13.03 -1.64 0.55
N GLN A 62 12.73 -0.50 1.18
CA GLN A 62 11.51 -0.33 1.97
C GLN A 62 10.23 -0.45 1.14
N LEU A 63 10.24 0.06 -0.10
CA LEU A 63 9.12 -0.07 -1.03
C LEU A 63 8.87 -1.54 -1.40
N GLU A 64 9.93 -2.29 -1.69
CA GLU A 64 9.84 -3.72 -1.99
C GLU A 64 9.30 -4.52 -0.79
N GLU A 65 9.78 -4.22 0.42
CA GLU A 65 9.28 -4.85 1.64
C GLU A 65 7.80 -4.53 1.89
N ALA A 66 7.42 -3.25 1.80
CA ALA A 66 6.03 -2.83 1.98
C ALA A 66 5.09 -3.48 0.95
N ASN A 67 5.51 -3.56 -0.32
CA ASN A 67 4.75 -4.26 -1.36
C ASN A 67 4.58 -5.74 -1.02
N HIS A 68 5.63 -6.42 -0.57
CA HIS A 68 5.55 -7.81 -0.16
C HIS A 68 4.60 -8.01 1.03
N GLN A 69 4.63 -7.12 2.02
CA GLN A 69 3.70 -7.15 3.15
C GLN A 69 2.25 -6.96 2.70
N ILE A 70 1.98 -6.02 1.78
CA ILE A 70 0.65 -5.79 1.20
C ILE A 70 0.17 -7.04 0.46
N GLU A 71 1.01 -7.67 -0.37
CA GLU A 71 0.66 -8.90 -1.07
C GLU A 71 0.36 -10.05 -0.10
N GLY A 72 1.14 -10.17 0.98
CA GLY A 72 0.91 -11.14 2.04
C GLY A 72 -0.42 -10.93 2.77
N VAL A 73 -0.73 -9.69 3.15
CA VAL A 73 -2.03 -9.34 3.76
C VAL A 73 -3.18 -9.67 2.81
N ARG A 74 -3.08 -9.27 1.53
CA ARG A 74 -4.09 -9.57 0.51
C ARG A 74 -4.30 -11.07 0.32
N LYS A 75 -3.23 -11.87 0.33
CA LYS A 75 -3.31 -13.32 0.23
C LYS A 75 -4.03 -13.94 1.42
N ARG A 76 -3.67 -13.54 2.65
CA ARG A 76 -4.35 -13.99 3.87
C ARG A 76 -5.82 -13.62 3.88
N GLN A 77 -6.16 -12.40 3.42
CA GLN A 77 -7.55 -11.97 3.31
C GLN A 77 -8.35 -12.87 2.35
N ARG A 78 -7.78 -13.26 1.21
CA ARG A 78 -8.41 -14.21 0.27
C ARG A 78 -8.60 -15.59 0.89
N GLU A 79 -7.56 -16.12 1.55
CA GLU A 79 -7.64 -17.44 2.21
C GLU A 79 -8.70 -17.46 3.32
N LEU A 80 -8.75 -16.41 4.14
CA LEU A 80 -9.76 -16.28 5.19
C LEU A 80 -11.17 -16.20 4.60
N TYR A 81 -11.35 -15.46 3.50
CA TYR A 81 -12.62 -15.36 2.83
C TYR A 81 -13.11 -16.73 2.32
N LEU A 82 -12.23 -17.49 1.65
CA LEU A 82 -12.55 -18.84 1.15
C LEU A 82 -12.83 -19.85 2.28
N ASP A 83 -12.17 -19.71 3.43
CA ASP A 83 -12.44 -20.57 4.58
C ASP A 83 -13.81 -20.29 5.22
N VAL A 84 -14.15 -19.01 5.40
CA VAL A 84 -15.45 -18.60 5.92
C VAL A 84 -16.58 -19.10 5.03
N ASP A 85 -16.43 -18.95 3.71
CA ASP A 85 -17.36 -19.44 2.69
C ASP A 85 -17.58 -20.96 2.76
N ARG A 86 -16.47 -21.73 2.78
CA ARG A 86 -16.54 -23.20 2.90
C ARG A 86 -17.24 -23.64 4.18
N ARG A 87 -16.96 -22.97 5.31
CA ARG A 87 -17.57 -23.29 6.61
C ARG A 87 -19.04 -22.91 6.64
N LEU A 88 -19.41 -21.78 6.04
CA LEU A 88 -20.81 -21.37 5.91
C LEU A 88 -21.61 -22.41 5.14
N HIS A 89 -21.14 -22.83 3.96
CA HIS A 89 -21.78 -23.88 3.18
C HIS A 89 -21.84 -25.23 3.88
N GLN A 90 -20.84 -25.57 4.70
CA GLN A 90 -20.87 -26.78 5.52
C GLN A 90 -21.95 -26.69 6.61
N VAL A 91 -22.11 -25.53 7.24
CA VAL A 91 -23.16 -25.29 8.24
C VAL A 91 -24.54 -25.26 7.60
N GLU A 92 -24.70 -24.66 6.41
CA GLU A 92 -25.96 -24.66 5.66
C GLU A 92 -26.39 -26.08 5.26
N ARG A 93 -25.45 -26.90 4.78
CA ARG A 93 -25.72 -28.31 4.48
C ARG A 93 -26.02 -29.14 5.72
N ALA A 94 -25.34 -28.87 6.84
CA ALA A 94 -25.63 -29.53 8.12
C ALA A 94 -27.00 -29.11 8.68
N GLY A 95 -27.42 -27.85 8.46
CA GLY A 95 -28.75 -27.34 8.81
C GLY A 95 -29.86 -27.87 7.92
N ALA A 96 -29.57 -28.19 6.65
CA ALA A 96 -30.50 -28.82 5.71
C ALA A 96 -30.63 -30.35 5.88
N ALA A 97 -29.75 -30.98 6.65
CA ALA A 97 -29.71 -32.43 6.87
C ALA A 97 -30.25 -32.86 8.25
N ALA A 98 -31.20 -32.12 8.82
CA ALA A 98 -32.03 -32.67 9.89
C ALA A 98 -33.04 -33.67 9.29
N PRO A 99 -33.08 -34.95 9.73
CA PRO A 99 -33.95 -35.94 9.13
C PRO A 99 -35.38 -35.73 9.64
N VAL A 100 -36.23 -35.11 8.82
CA VAL A 100 -37.68 -35.26 8.95
C VAL A 100 -38.07 -36.60 8.34
N ALA A 101 -38.08 -37.63 9.17
CA ALA A 101 -38.78 -38.86 8.86
C ALA A 101 -40.29 -38.59 8.97
N ASN A 102 -40.99 -38.45 7.84
CA ASN A 102 -42.29 -39.09 7.70
C ASN A 102 -42.73 -39.30 6.23
N THR A 103 -43.48 -40.36 6.05
CA THR A 103 -43.81 -41.07 4.81
C THR A 103 -45.14 -40.59 4.23
N ALA A 104 -45.23 -40.42 2.90
CA ALA A 104 -46.30 -40.88 1.98
C ALA A 104 -46.55 -39.93 0.77
N PRO A 105 -47.01 -40.43 -0.40
CA PRO A 105 -46.87 -39.74 -1.70
C PRO A 105 -48.18 -39.18 -2.32
N GLN A 106 -47.98 -38.26 -3.29
CA GLN A 106 -48.89 -37.67 -4.32
C GLN A 106 -49.46 -36.26 -4.04
N PRO A 107 -49.85 -35.46 -5.08
CA PRO A 107 -49.40 -35.38 -6.49
C PRO A 107 -48.95 -33.94 -6.90
N ALA A 108 -48.44 -33.82 -8.13
CA ALA A 108 -47.85 -32.62 -8.74
C ALA A 108 -48.81 -31.42 -8.89
N GLU A 109 -48.38 -30.22 -8.48
CA GLU A 109 -48.46 -28.95 -9.24
C GLU A 109 -47.92 -27.78 -8.42
N SER A 110 -46.72 -27.31 -8.76
CA SER A 110 -46.43 -25.90 -9.07
C SER A 110 -44.93 -25.81 -9.38
N ALA A 111 -44.62 -25.46 -10.63
CA ALA A 111 -43.28 -25.27 -11.12
C ALA A 111 -42.60 -24.13 -10.34
N GLN A 112 -41.81 -24.50 -9.35
CA GLN A 112 -40.75 -23.65 -8.83
C GLN A 112 -39.79 -23.37 -9.99
N PRO A 113 -39.42 -22.11 -10.27
CA PRO A 113 -38.54 -21.80 -11.38
C PRO A 113 -37.25 -22.59 -11.20
N ALA A 114 -36.90 -23.34 -12.25
CA ALA A 114 -35.73 -24.19 -12.32
C ALA A 114 -34.56 -23.51 -11.62
N ALA A 115 -34.01 -24.18 -10.59
CA ALA A 115 -32.67 -23.88 -10.15
C ALA A 115 -31.81 -23.96 -11.39
N VAL A 116 -31.43 -22.79 -11.92
CA VAL A 116 -30.36 -22.69 -12.90
C VAL A 116 -29.21 -23.38 -12.19
N ASN A 117 -28.81 -24.56 -12.67
CA ASN A 117 -27.56 -25.17 -12.26
C ASN A 117 -26.47 -24.22 -12.78
N VAL A 118 -26.26 -23.13 -12.05
CA VAL A 118 -25.14 -22.24 -12.23
C VAL A 118 -23.94 -23.10 -11.88
N ASP A 119 -23.04 -23.31 -12.85
CA ASP A 119 -21.78 -23.98 -12.56
C ASP A 119 -21.04 -23.11 -11.53
N PRO A 120 -20.90 -23.58 -10.27
CA PRO A 120 -20.39 -22.76 -9.19
C PRO A 120 -18.97 -22.25 -9.48
N LEU A 121 -18.22 -22.99 -10.30
CA LEU A 121 -16.86 -22.62 -10.71
C LEU A 121 -16.86 -21.45 -11.71
N LEU A 122 -17.84 -21.37 -12.60
CA LEU A 122 -17.96 -20.26 -13.57
C LEU A 122 -18.43 -18.97 -12.89
N GLU A 123 -19.30 -19.11 -11.89
CA GLU A 123 -19.74 -18.00 -11.06
C GLU A 123 -18.59 -17.43 -10.23
N GLN A 124 -17.89 -18.30 -9.50
CA GLN A 124 -16.73 -17.93 -8.68
C GLN A 124 -15.66 -17.20 -9.52
N ARG A 125 -15.32 -17.74 -10.70
CA ARG A 125 -14.33 -17.10 -11.59
C ARG A 125 -14.75 -15.72 -12.07
N ALA A 126 -16.04 -15.53 -12.37
CA ALA A 126 -16.55 -14.23 -12.80
C ALA A 126 -16.40 -13.20 -11.68
N TYR A 127 -16.80 -13.57 -10.46
CA TYR A 127 -16.62 -12.72 -9.27
C TYR A 127 -15.15 -12.41 -9.00
N GLU A 128 -14.27 -13.42 -8.96
CA GLU A 128 -12.84 -13.25 -8.70
C GLU A 128 -12.16 -12.33 -9.73
N SER A 129 -12.59 -12.40 -11.00
CA SER A 129 -12.06 -11.54 -12.05
C SER A 129 -12.40 -10.06 -11.85
N ALA A 130 -13.65 -9.76 -11.46
CA ALA A 130 -14.12 -8.41 -11.17
C ALA A 130 -13.46 -7.87 -9.88
N PHE A 131 -13.34 -8.72 -8.86
CA PHE A 131 -12.70 -8.38 -7.61
C PHE A 131 -11.21 -8.09 -7.77
N LYS A 132 -10.50 -8.83 -8.63
CA LYS A 132 -9.10 -8.53 -8.95
C LYS A 132 -8.94 -7.12 -9.52
N LEU A 133 -9.81 -6.73 -10.46
CA LEU A 133 -9.82 -5.38 -11.03
C LEU A 133 -10.05 -4.31 -9.96
N LEU A 134 -10.91 -4.58 -8.98
CA LEU A 134 -11.13 -3.70 -7.84
C LEU A 134 -9.87 -3.53 -7.00
N THR A 135 -9.19 -4.63 -6.67
CA THR A 135 -7.93 -4.59 -5.88
C THR A 135 -6.76 -3.91 -6.61
N ASP A 136 -6.82 -3.88 -7.95
CA ASP A 136 -5.88 -3.18 -8.81
C ASP A 136 -6.23 -1.68 -8.97
N GLY A 137 -7.30 -1.19 -8.32
CA GLY A 137 -7.76 0.20 -8.40
C GLY A 137 -8.47 0.55 -9.72
N ARG A 138 -8.78 -0.46 -10.55
CA ARG A 138 -9.42 -0.29 -11.86
C ARG A 138 -10.94 -0.21 -11.71
N HIS A 139 -11.42 0.79 -10.98
CA HIS A 139 -12.82 0.92 -10.54
C HIS A 139 -13.85 0.84 -11.68
N ALA A 140 -13.60 1.48 -12.82
CA ALA A 140 -14.52 1.43 -13.97
C ALA A 140 -14.69 0.01 -14.53
N GLN A 141 -13.59 -0.76 -14.60
CA GLN A 141 -13.61 -2.13 -15.12
C GLN A 141 -14.15 -3.11 -14.09
N ALA A 142 -13.84 -2.90 -12.81
CA ALA A 142 -14.46 -3.64 -11.71
C ALA A 142 -15.97 -3.44 -11.70
N LYS A 143 -16.46 -2.20 -11.84
CA LYS A 143 -17.89 -1.87 -11.93
C LYS A 143 -18.57 -2.63 -13.06
N ALA A 144 -18.00 -2.59 -14.26
CA ALA A 144 -18.53 -3.37 -15.39
C ALA A 144 -18.52 -4.88 -15.13
N GLY A 145 -17.46 -5.41 -14.49
CA GLY A 145 -17.35 -6.82 -14.15
C GLY A 145 -18.42 -7.28 -13.14
N PHE A 146 -18.66 -6.51 -12.08
CA PHE A 146 -19.71 -6.82 -11.10
C PHE A 146 -21.12 -6.67 -11.67
N GLN A 147 -21.35 -5.67 -12.53
CA GLN A 147 -22.63 -5.56 -13.26
C GLN A 147 -22.88 -6.78 -14.14
N ALA A 148 -21.88 -7.19 -14.93
CA ALA A 148 -21.99 -8.38 -15.77
C ALA A 148 -22.19 -9.68 -14.95
N TYR A 149 -21.53 -9.77 -13.78
CA TYR A 149 -21.76 -10.85 -12.84
C TYR A 149 -23.23 -10.88 -12.40
N LEU A 150 -23.80 -9.75 -11.96
CA LEU A 150 -25.18 -9.67 -11.48
C LEU A 150 -26.23 -9.90 -12.57
N GLU A 151 -25.92 -9.53 -13.81
CA GLU A 151 -26.77 -9.85 -14.96
C GLU A 151 -26.81 -11.37 -15.22
N LYS A 152 -25.66 -12.04 -15.08
CA LYS A 152 -25.53 -13.46 -15.41
C LYS A 152 -25.93 -14.38 -14.25
N TYR A 153 -25.67 -13.94 -13.02
CA TYR A 153 -25.87 -14.70 -11.78
C TYR A 153 -26.65 -13.85 -10.76
N PRO A 154 -27.89 -13.41 -11.07
CA PRO A 154 -28.67 -12.52 -10.23
C PRO A 154 -29.08 -13.11 -8.87
N LYS A 155 -28.97 -14.44 -8.74
CA LYS A 155 -29.21 -15.20 -7.51
C LYS A 155 -28.01 -16.10 -7.16
N GLY A 156 -26.83 -15.75 -7.67
CA GLY A 156 -25.61 -16.46 -7.36
C GLY A 156 -25.20 -16.28 -5.90
N ASP A 157 -24.33 -17.16 -5.43
CA ASP A 157 -23.72 -17.16 -4.11
C ASP A 157 -22.88 -15.90 -3.82
N TYR A 158 -22.44 -15.15 -4.86
CA TYR A 158 -21.73 -13.87 -4.72
C TYR A 158 -22.55 -12.65 -5.20
N ALA A 159 -23.87 -12.78 -5.34
CA ALA A 159 -24.72 -11.71 -5.84
C ALA A 159 -24.82 -10.54 -4.86
N ASP A 160 -24.99 -10.81 -3.57
CA ASP A 160 -24.98 -9.77 -2.55
C ASP A 160 -23.61 -9.11 -2.41
N GLU A 161 -22.51 -9.87 -2.47
CA GLU A 161 -21.16 -9.29 -2.51
C GLU A 161 -20.93 -8.39 -3.71
N SER A 162 -21.31 -8.84 -4.90
CA SER A 162 -21.13 -8.08 -6.14
C SER A 162 -21.91 -6.78 -6.08
N GLN A 163 -23.13 -6.82 -5.54
CA GLN A 163 -23.98 -5.67 -5.32
C GLN A 163 -23.37 -4.69 -4.29
N TYR A 164 -22.77 -5.20 -3.21
CA TYR A 164 -22.04 -4.39 -2.21
C TYR A 164 -20.83 -3.69 -2.83
N TRP A 165 -20.00 -4.41 -3.61
CA TRP A 165 -18.82 -3.82 -4.23
C TRP A 165 -19.16 -2.72 -5.24
N LEU A 166 -20.32 -2.80 -5.90
CA LEU A 166 -20.80 -1.71 -6.75
C LEU A 166 -21.07 -0.43 -5.93
N GLY A 167 -21.72 -0.56 -4.78
CA GLY A 167 -21.92 0.55 -3.84
C GLY A 167 -20.59 1.15 -3.38
N GLU A 168 -19.66 0.30 -2.96
CA GLU A 168 -18.33 0.70 -2.48
C GLU A 168 -17.49 1.39 -3.57
N ILE A 169 -17.56 0.90 -4.82
CA ILE A 169 -16.95 1.58 -5.97
C ILE A 169 -17.53 2.98 -6.15
N GLY A 170 -18.85 3.14 -6.05
CA GLY A 170 -19.50 4.45 -6.08
C GLY A 170 -18.98 5.38 -5.00
N TYR A 171 -18.90 4.89 -3.76
CA TYR A 171 -18.40 5.65 -2.62
C TYR A 171 -16.95 6.10 -2.81
N GLN A 172 -16.05 5.18 -3.20
CA GLN A 172 -14.63 5.47 -3.42
C GLN A 172 -14.39 6.46 -4.57
N THR A 173 -15.24 6.41 -5.61
CA THR A 173 -15.19 7.33 -6.75
C THR A 173 -15.94 8.64 -6.51
N ARG A 174 -16.55 8.82 -5.32
CA ARG A 174 -17.40 9.96 -4.94
C ARG A 174 -18.69 10.10 -5.77
N ASP A 175 -19.09 9.05 -6.46
CA ASP A 175 -20.40 8.93 -7.09
C ASP A 175 -21.41 8.42 -6.05
N PHE A 176 -21.78 9.32 -5.13
CA PHE A 176 -22.62 8.98 -3.98
C PHE A 176 -24.05 8.64 -4.37
N ASP A 177 -24.57 9.23 -5.45
CA ASP A 177 -25.90 8.91 -5.97
C ASP A 177 -25.95 7.46 -6.47
N PHE A 178 -24.93 7.05 -7.23
CA PHE A 178 -24.79 5.65 -7.63
C PHE A 178 -24.60 4.74 -6.42
N ALA A 179 -23.71 5.09 -5.49
CA ALA A 179 -23.44 4.29 -4.30
C ALA A 179 -24.72 4.03 -3.50
N LEU A 180 -25.49 5.09 -3.23
CA LEU A 180 -26.75 5.00 -2.50
C LEU A 180 -27.76 4.10 -3.20
N ALA A 181 -27.88 4.21 -4.53
CA ALA A 181 -28.77 3.36 -5.31
C ALA A 181 -28.38 1.88 -5.21
N GLU A 182 -27.09 1.55 -5.30
CA GLU A 182 -26.61 0.17 -5.22
C GLU A 182 -26.68 -0.41 -3.80
N PHE A 183 -26.42 0.39 -2.76
CA PHE A 183 -26.61 -0.04 -1.37
C PHE A 183 -28.09 -0.23 -1.03
N LYS A 184 -28.99 0.60 -1.58
CA LYS A 184 -30.43 0.39 -1.45
C LYS A 184 -30.88 -0.92 -2.10
N LYS A 185 -30.42 -1.21 -3.32
CA LYS A 185 -30.68 -2.50 -3.98
C LYS A 185 -30.17 -3.68 -3.14
N LEU A 186 -29.00 -3.54 -2.50
CA LEU A 186 -28.48 -4.56 -1.59
C LEU A 186 -29.44 -4.81 -0.43
N ALA A 187 -29.92 -3.75 0.23
CA ALA A 187 -30.85 -3.85 1.34
C ALA A 187 -32.22 -4.43 0.94
N ASP A 188 -32.72 -4.03 -0.24
CA ASP A 188 -34.03 -4.46 -0.74
C ASP A 188 -34.02 -5.91 -1.26
N ASN A 189 -32.97 -6.30 -2.01
CA ASN A 189 -32.92 -7.59 -2.71
C ASN A 189 -32.20 -8.69 -1.91
N PHE A 190 -31.30 -8.32 -0.99
CA PHE A 190 -30.50 -9.25 -0.19
C PHE A 190 -30.58 -8.97 1.32
N PRO A 191 -31.80 -8.92 1.90
CA PRO A 191 -32.03 -8.50 3.29
C PRO A 191 -31.43 -9.44 4.35
N LYS A 192 -30.97 -10.64 3.96
CA LYS A 192 -30.32 -11.64 4.83
C LYS A 192 -28.80 -11.68 4.66
N SER A 193 -28.22 -10.82 3.81
CA SER A 193 -26.78 -10.80 3.60
C SER A 193 -26.04 -10.43 4.88
N VAL A 194 -24.99 -11.20 5.21
CA VAL A 194 -24.11 -10.97 6.36
C VAL A 194 -23.38 -9.60 6.26
N LYS A 195 -23.40 -8.95 5.08
CA LYS A 195 -22.76 -7.65 4.81
C LYS A 195 -23.67 -6.42 4.99
N MET A 196 -24.97 -6.60 5.26
CA MET A 196 -25.91 -5.51 5.58
C MET A 196 -25.37 -4.47 6.59
N PRO A 197 -24.66 -4.84 7.67
CA PRO A 197 -24.18 -3.86 8.64
C PRO A 197 -23.09 -2.90 8.11
N ASN A 198 -22.31 -3.31 7.10
CA ASN A 198 -21.25 -2.47 6.51
C ASN A 198 -21.74 -1.55 5.38
N ALA A 199 -22.98 -1.70 4.91
CA ALA A 199 -23.56 -0.87 3.86
C ALA A 199 -24.32 0.37 4.39
N LEU A 200 -24.46 0.49 5.73
CA LEU A 200 -25.22 1.54 6.41
C LEU A 200 -24.35 2.47 7.28
N LEU A 201 -23.02 2.40 7.15
CA LEU A 201 -22.06 3.20 7.91
C LEU A 201 -21.40 4.28 7.03
#